data_AF-A0A817L333-F1
#
_entry.id   AF-A0A817L333-F1
#
_cell.length_a   1.000
_cell.length_b   1.000
_cell.length_c   1.000
_cell.angle_alpha   90.00
_cell.angle_beta   90.00
_cell.angle_gamma   90.00
#
_symmetry.space_group_name_H-M   'P 1'
#
loop_
_entity.id
_entity.type
_entity.pdbx_description
1 polymer ?
#
loop_
_entity_poly.entity_id
_entity_poly.type
_entity_poly.pdbx_seq_one_letter_code
_entity_poly.pdbx_strand_id
1 'polypeptide(L)'
;MSMWYAISNMMGHGEHYHPVTAAGRVLAIGLYIVSLILVATYTANLASDLTTSKAKNIISGIDDIKNGKIPYHRIGICVGTTSEDYYLREISGGRRTFYPLASRQELYDSLLHGIIDASFMDIGVAEYVTNNIYCNLTLVGSDFDRNTFGIVFSKEWLYGKDLDLSILSLRESGALDDLKKKWFQMNNCPDTSETSNGMRIEDMSGLFLTFAIISVLSLTLFAWKKRSMIKDCLWRRLCRQKLVIQPHSPMVKSSQDVLSTVVKI
;
A
#
# COMPACT_ATOMS: atom_id res chain seq x y z
N MET A 1 -6.54 14.75 35.70
CA MET A 1 -6.33 13.35 36.10
C MET A 1 -7.20 12.38 35.31
N SER A 2 -8.52 12.57 35.23
CA SER A 2 -9.42 11.67 34.46
C SER A 2 -9.19 11.65 32.94
N MET A 3 -8.87 12.80 32.33
CA MET A 3 -8.63 12.88 30.87
C MET A 3 -7.42 12.06 30.42
N TRP A 4 -6.33 12.10 31.20
CA TRP A 4 -5.11 11.36 30.89
C TRP A 4 -5.33 9.85 31.03
N TYR A 5 -6.05 9.41 32.07
CA TYR A 5 -6.48 8.01 32.24
C TYR A 5 -7.28 7.48 31.04
N ALA A 6 -8.21 8.28 30.50
CA ALA A 6 -8.99 7.89 29.33
C ALA A 6 -8.13 7.73 28.06
N ILE A 7 -7.14 8.61 27.87
CA ILE A 7 -6.20 8.55 26.75
C ILE A 7 -5.25 7.35 26.90
N SER A 8 -4.73 7.09 28.09
CA SER A 8 -3.87 5.93 28.40
C SER A 8 -4.58 4.60 28.11
N ASN A 9 -5.85 4.47 28.54
CA ASN A 9 -6.68 3.29 28.26
C ASN A 9 -6.95 3.09 26.76
N MET A 10 -7.05 4.16 25.98
CA MET A 10 -7.23 4.08 24.52
C MET A 10 -5.96 3.59 23.82
N MET A 11 -4.80 4.07 24.26
CA MET A 11 -3.50 3.71 23.68
C MET A 11 -2.97 2.34 24.16
N GLY A 12 -3.71 1.65 25.04
CA GLY A 12 -3.27 0.37 25.64
C GLY A 12 -2.11 0.52 26.62
N HIS A 13 -1.80 1.74 27.05
CA HIS A 13 -0.79 2.00 28.07
C HIS A 13 -1.41 1.83 29.46
N GLY A 14 -0.90 0.87 30.22
CA GLY A 14 -1.31 0.64 31.60
C GLY A 14 -0.79 1.76 32.51
N GLU A 15 -1.69 2.52 33.10
CA GLU A 15 -1.35 3.57 34.06
C GLU A 15 -1.52 3.09 35.51
N HIS A 16 -0.72 3.59 36.46
CA HIS A 16 -0.74 3.18 37.87
C HIS A 16 -2.00 3.58 38.67
N TYR A 17 -3.04 4.09 38.01
CA TYR A 17 -4.25 4.58 38.64
C TYR A 17 -5.39 3.58 38.46
N HIS A 18 -5.79 2.94 39.57
CA HIS A 18 -6.94 2.05 39.60
C HIS A 18 -8.14 2.75 40.24
N PRO A 19 -9.33 2.73 39.60
CA PRO A 19 -10.53 3.29 40.20
C PRO A 19 -10.90 2.50 41.47
N VAL A 20 -10.99 3.23 42.59
CA VAL A 20 -11.23 2.64 43.92
C VAL A 20 -12.72 2.28 44.11
N THR A 21 -13.63 3.04 43.49
CA THR A 21 -15.09 2.85 43.58
C THR A 21 -15.62 1.76 42.65
N ALA A 22 -16.64 1.01 43.07
CA ALA A 22 -17.29 -0.01 42.25
C ALA A 22 -17.84 0.53 40.91
N ALA A 23 -18.50 1.70 40.93
CA ALA A 23 -18.99 2.36 39.71
C ALA A 23 -17.85 2.73 38.74
N GLY A 24 -16.72 3.22 39.27
CA GLY A 24 -15.53 3.53 38.45
C GLY A 24 -14.89 2.30 37.79
N ARG A 25 -14.97 1.12 38.42
CA ARG A 25 -14.50 -0.14 37.81
C ARG A 25 -15.37 -0.57 36.63
N VAL A 26 -16.69 -0.46 36.76
CA VAL A 26 -17.62 -0.75 35.65
C VAL A 26 -17.38 0.18 34.46
N LEU A 27 -17.18 1.48 34.72
CA LEU A 27 -16.85 2.45 33.68
C LEU A 27 -15.50 2.17 33.02
N ALA A 28 -14.48 1.79 33.79
CA ALA A 28 -13.17 1.42 33.25
C ALA A 28 -13.24 0.20 32.33
N ILE A 29 -14.01 -0.83 32.71
CA ILE A 29 -14.25 -2.01 31.87
C ILE A 29 -14.97 -1.60 30.58
N GLY A 30 -16.01 -0.76 30.67
CA GLY A 30 -16.72 -0.25 29.50
C GLY A 30 -15.80 0.53 28.54
N LEU A 31 -14.96 1.43 29.08
CA LEU A 31 -13.98 2.18 28.30
C LEU A 31 -12.94 1.28 27.64
N TYR A 32 -12.53 0.21 28.30
CA TYR A 32 -11.59 -0.78 27.74
C TYR A 32 -12.22 -1.57 26.59
N ILE A 33 -13.48 -1.97 26.73
CA ILE A 33 -14.20 -2.66 25.64
C ILE A 33 -14.35 -1.72 24.44
N VAL A 34 -14.70 -0.45 24.67
CA VAL A 34 -14.82 0.54 23.59
C VAL A 34 -13.48 0.79 22.90
N SER A 35 -12.37 0.92 23.64
CA SER A 35 -11.06 1.11 23.03
C SER A 35 -10.62 -0.10 22.21
N LEU A 36 -10.85 -1.33 22.70
CA LEU A 36 -10.58 -2.55 21.94
C LEU A 36 -11.35 -2.61 20.62
N ILE A 37 -12.64 -2.25 20.62
CA ILE A 37 -13.46 -2.23 19.41
C ILE A 37 -12.92 -1.20 18.41
N LEU A 38 -12.57 0.01 18.86
CA LEU A 38 -12.02 1.06 18.00
C LEU A 38 -10.70 0.65 17.35
N VAL A 39 -9.76 0.09 18.12
CA VAL A 39 -8.48 -0.40 17.60
C VAL A 39 -8.69 -1.55 16.61
N ALA A 40 -9.61 -2.46 16.92
CA ALA A 40 -9.95 -3.57 16.02
C ALA A 40 -10.55 -3.09 14.70
N THR A 41 -11.51 -2.16 14.72
CA THR A 41 -12.13 -1.60 13.52
C THR A 41 -11.12 -0.80 12.68
N TYR A 42 -10.26 0.00 13.33
CA TYR A 42 -9.19 0.72 12.62
C TYR A 42 -8.24 -0.25 11.93
N THR A 43 -7.80 -1.30 12.64
CA THR A 43 -6.90 -2.33 12.08
C THR A 43 -7.57 -3.11 10.95
N ALA A 44 -8.86 -3.42 11.07
CA ALA A 44 -9.62 -4.11 10.03
C ALA A 44 -9.79 -3.27 8.76
N ASN A 45 -10.11 -1.98 8.91
CA ASN A 45 -10.24 -1.07 7.76
C ASN A 45 -8.90 -0.88 7.05
N LEU A 46 -7.81 -0.69 7.81
CA LEU A 46 -6.46 -0.61 7.25
C LEU A 46 -6.07 -1.90 6.51
N ALA A 47 -6.34 -3.07 7.10
CA ALA A 47 -6.08 -4.36 6.47
C ALA A 47 -6.92 -4.57 5.20
N SER A 48 -8.17 -4.08 5.19
CA SER A 48 -9.04 -4.09 4.01
C SER A 48 -8.47 -3.21 2.89
N ASP A 49 -8.02 -2.00 3.20
CA ASP A 49 -7.43 -1.10 2.20
C ASP A 49 -6.14 -1.65 1.60
N LEU A 50 -5.29 -2.27 2.43
CA LEU A 50 -4.08 -2.95 1.95
C LEU A 50 -4.41 -4.15 1.05
N THR A 51 -5.43 -4.93 1.41
CA THR A 51 -5.85 -6.09 0.61
C THR A 51 -6.52 -5.68 -0.69
N THR A 52 -7.40 -4.68 -0.66
CA THR A 52 -8.11 -4.18 -1.85
C THR A 52 -7.18 -3.49 -2.82
N SER A 53 -6.20 -2.71 -2.34
CA SER A 53 -5.19 -2.10 -3.21
C SER A 53 -4.36 -3.16 -3.94
N LYS A 54 -3.96 -4.22 -3.24
CA LYS A 54 -3.27 -5.37 -3.85
C LYS A 54 -4.17 -6.08 -4.87
N ALA A 55 -5.44 -6.32 -4.52
CA ALA A 55 -6.39 -6.99 -5.40
C ALA A 55 -6.75 -6.17 -6.66
N LYS A 56 -6.86 -4.84 -6.55
CA LYS A 56 -7.18 -3.96 -7.68
C LYS A 56 -6.11 -4.00 -8.77
N ASN A 57 -4.85 -4.20 -8.40
CA ASN A 57 -3.73 -4.28 -9.34
C ASN A 57 -3.60 -5.65 -10.00
N ILE A 58 -4.33 -6.66 -9.52
CA ILE A 58 -4.38 -7.97 -10.16
C ILE A 58 -5.45 -7.90 -11.26
N ILE A 59 -5.03 -8.11 -12.50
CA ILE A 59 -5.93 -8.33 -13.63
C ILE A 59 -6.55 -9.70 -13.40
N SER A 60 -7.88 -9.82 -13.47
CA SER A 60 -8.55 -11.11 -13.24
C SER A 60 -8.87 -11.85 -14.54
N GLY A 61 -8.96 -11.14 -15.66
CA GLY A 61 -9.21 -11.75 -16.96
C GLY A 61 -9.58 -10.74 -18.04
N ILE A 62 -10.21 -11.24 -19.11
CA ILE A 62 -10.56 -10.46 -20.29
C ILE A 62 -11.60 -9.36 -20.01
N ASP A 63 -12.52 -9.60 -19.07
CA ASP A 63 -13.60 -8.65 -18.75
C ASP A 63 -13.06 -7.36 -18.14
N ASP A 64 -11.98 -7.43 -17.36
CA ASP A 64 -11.28 -6.26 -16.82
C ASP A 64 -10.75 -5.35 -17.94
N ILE A 65 -10.27 -5.95 -19.03
CA ILE A 65 -9.75 -5.24 -20.19
C ILE A 65 -10.91 -4.59 -20.97
N LYS A 66 -12.01 -5.33 -21.16
CA LYS A 66 -13.23 -4.83 -21.82
C LYS A 66 -13.87 -3.67 -21.04
N ASN A 67 -13.84 -3.75 -19.71
CA ASN A 67 -14.34 -2.70 -18.82
C ASN A 67 -13.39 -1.49 -18.68
N GLY A 68 -12.23 -1.53 -19.32
CA GLY A 68 -11.28 -0.41 -19.33
C GLY A 68 -10.48 -0.24 -18.03
N LYS A 69 -10.29 -1.32 -17.25
CA LYS A 69 -9.44 -1.30 -16.04
C LYS A 69 -7.98 -0.97 -16.39
N ILE A 70 -7.54 -1.35 -17.59
CA ILE A 70 -6.20 -1.08 -18.13
C ILE A 70 -6.32 -0.05 -19.28
N PRO A 71 -5.51 1.02 -19.28
CA PRO A 71 -5.48 1.94 -20.40
C PRO A 71 -4.98 1.24 -21.67
N TYR A 72 -5.60 1.55 -22.81
CA TYR A 72 -5.34 0.79 -24.05
C TYR A 72 -3.86 0.81 -24.51
N HIS A 73 -3.12 1.88 -24.19
CA HIS A 73 -1.69 2.00 -24.52
C HIS A 73 -0.77 1.07 -23.70
N ARG A 74 -1.27 0.41 -22.65
CA ARG A 74 -0.51 -0.59 -21.87
C ARG A 74 -0.85 -2.03 -22.25
N ILE A 75 -1.69 -2.20 -23.27
CA ILE A 75 -2.02 -3.51 -23.85
C ILE A 75 -1.09 -3.72 -25.04
N GLY A 76 -0.19 -4.68 -24.94
CA GLY A 76 0.72 -5.06 -26.02
C GLY A 76 0.05 -6.07 -26.95
N ILE A 77 0.11 -5.85 -28.26
CA ILE A 77 -0.35 -6.82 -29.26
C ILE A 77 0.61 -6.86 -30.44
N CYS A 78 0.98 -8.08 -30.86
CA CYS A 78 1.76 -8.31 -32.07
C CYS A 78 0.90 -8.04 -33.31
N VAL A 79 1.36 -7.13 -34.17
CA VAL A 79 0.65 -6.80 -35.42
C VAL A 79 0.69 -7.97 -36.41
N GLY A 80 -0.40 -8.19 -37.16
CA GLY A 80 -0.53 -9.26 -38.14
C GLY A 80 -0.78 -10.65 -37.55
N THR A 81 -1.18 -10.74 -36.28
CA THR A 81 -1.45 -12.00 -35.59
C THR A 81 -2.95 -12.20 -35.30
N THR A 82 -3.34 -13.42 -34.96
CA THR A 82 -4.71 -13.75 -34.51
C THR A 82 -5.13 -12.93 -33.29
N SER A 83 -4.19 -12.57 -32.42
CA SER A 83 -4.42 -11.71 -31.26
C SER A 83 -4.85 -10.30 -31.64
N GLU A 84 -4.33 -9.75 -32.75
CA GLU A 84 -4.78 -8.46 -33.28
C GLU A 84 -6.23 -8.54 -33.78
N ASP A 85 -6.55 -9.57 -34.56
CA ASP A 85 -7.91 -9.78 -35.09
C ASP A 85 -8.94 -9.90 -33.96
N TYR A 86 -8.62 -10.69 -32.93
CA TYR A 86 -9.47 -10.81 -31.74
C TYR A 86 -9.70 -9.46 -31.04
N TYR A 87 -8.64 -8.70 -30.79
CA TYR A 87 -8.75 -7.40 -30.11
C TYR A 87 -9.60 -6.40 -30.91
N LEU A 88 -9.38 -6.34 -32.22
CA LEU A 88 -10.13 -5.47 -33.10
C LEU A 88 -11.62 -5.86 -33.15
N ARG A 89 -11.92 -7.16 -33.15
CA ARG A 89 -13.30 -7.67 -33.19
C ARG A 89 -14.04 -7.47 -31.87
N GLU A 90 -13.42 -7.83 -30.75
CA GLU A 90 -14.12 -8.01 -29.47
C GLU A 90 -13.92 -6.88 -28.45
N ILE A 91 -12.87 -6.06 -28.60
CA ILE A 91 -12.49 -5.06 -27.57
C ILE A 91 -12.60 -3.65 -28.11
N SER A 92 -11.93 -3.35 -29.22
CA SER A 92 -11.80 -1.96 -29.69
C SER A 92 -12.79 -1.56 -30.79
N GLY A 93 -13.57 -2.51 -31.32
CA GLY A 93 -14.51 -2.26 -32.41
C GLY A 93 -13.82 -1.75 -33.69
N GLY A 94 -12.67 -2.34 -34.03
CA GLY A 94 -11.89 -2.04 -35.24
C GLY A 94 -10.85 -0.93 -35.07
N ARG A 95 -10.66 -0.38 -33.86
CA ARG A 95 -9.67 0.67 -33.61
C ARG A 95 -8.34 0.09 -33.13
N ARG A 96 -7.23 0.51 -33.73
CA ARG A 96 -5.87 0.13 -33.29
C ARG A 96 -5.41 1.00 -32.13
N THR A 97 -6.05 0.86 -30.97
CA THR A 97 -5.74 1.63 -29.75
C THR A 97 -4.79 0.90 -28.80
N PHE A 98 -3.99 -0.06 -29.26
CA PHE A 98 -3.05 -0.84 -28.45
C PHE A 98 -1.60 -0.41 -28.69
N TYR A 99 -0.67 -0.92 -27.87
CA TYR A 99 0.77 -0.79 -28.08
C TYR A 99 1.24 -1.81 -29.13
N PRO A 100 1.61 -1.37 -30.35
CA PRO A 100 1.94 -2.28 -31.43
C PRO A 100 3.33 -2.89 -31.23
N LEU A 101 3.42 -4.22 -31.35
CA LEU A 101 4.67 -4.97 -31.24
C LEU A 101 4.98 -5.66 -32.57
N ALA A 102 6.25 -5.66 -32.97
CA ALA A 102 6.68 -6.29 -34.22
C ALA A 102 7.09 -7.76 -34.01
N SER A 103 7.58 -8.10 -32.81
CA SER A 103 8.09 -9.44 -32.50
C SER A 103 7.60 -9.93 -31.14
N ARG A 104 7.46 -11.26 -31.01
CA ARG A 104 7.18 -11.90 -29.70
C ARG A 104 8.29 -11.65 -28.68
N GLN A 105 9.54 -11.47 -29.12
CA GLN A 105 10.64 -11.21 -28.19
C GLN A 105 10.52 -9.80 -27.58
N GLU A 106 10.18 -8.82 -28.43
CA GLU A 106 9.88 -7.45 -28.00
C GLU A 106 8.67 -7.41 -27.04
N LEU A 107 7.68 -8.28 -27.26
CA LEU A 107 6.53 -8.45 -26.37
C LEU A 107 6.96 -8.90 -24.98
N TYR A 108 7.80 -9.94 -24.89
CA TYR A 108 8.29 -10.42 -23.59
C TYR A 108 9.17 -9.36 -22.90
N ASP A 109 10.07 -8.71 -23.64
CA ASP A 109 10.90 -7.64 -23.08
C ASP A 109 10.04 -6.48 -22.57
N SER A 110 8.99 -6.10 -23.29
CA SER A 110 8.08 -5.03 -22.89
C SER A 110 7.26 -5.37 -21.65
N LEU A 111 6.85 -6.64 -21.48
CA LEU A 111 6.20 -7.13 -20.26
C LEU A 111 7.16 -7.12 -19.07
N LEU A 112 8.38 -7.62 -19.26
CA LEU A 112 9.39 -7.69 -18.19
C LEU A 112 9.84 -6.32 -17.70
N HIS A 113 9.93 -5.33 -18.59
CA HIS A 113 10.27 -3.95 -18.24
C HIS A 113 9.05 -3.13 -17.75
N GLY A 114 7.84 -3.72 -17.73
CA GLY A 114 6.62 -3.05 -17.25
C GLY A 114 6.10 -1.93 -18.15
N ILE A 115 6.54 -1.88 -19.41
CA ILE A 115 6.06 -0.92 -20.42
C ILE A 115 4.59 -1.21 -20.74
N ILE A 116 4.27 -2.50 -20.89
CA ILE A 116 2.92 -3.04 -21.05
C ILE A 116 2.55 -3.89 -19.82
N ASP A 117 1.27 -3.87 -19.46
CA ASP A 117 0.75 -4.65 -18.32
C ASP A 117 0.21 -6.02 -18.76
N ALA A 118 -0.32 -6.10 -19.98
CA ALA A 118 -1.01 -7.27 -20.48
C ALA A 118 -0.81 -7.44 -21.97
N SER A 119 -0.79 -8.69 -22.40
CA SER A 119 -0.79 -9.09 -23.80
C SER A 119 -1.63 -10.35 -23.98
N PHE A 120 -2.18 -10.54 -25.18
CA PHE A 120 -2.86 -11.78 -25.55
C PHE A 120 -1.87 -12.78 -26.14
N MET A 121 -2.08 -14.06 -25.86
CA MET A 121 -1.26 -15.16 -26.36
C MET A 121 -2.04 -16.47 -26.32
N ASP A 122 -1.69 -17.42 -27.18
CA ASP A 122 -2.23 -18.77 -27.14
C ASP A 122 -1.79 -19.50 -25.87
N ILE A 123 -2.73 -20.18 -25.21
CA ILE A 123 -2.53 -20.80 -23.89
C ILE A 123 -1.31 -21.71 -23.81
N GLY A 124 -1.09 -22.58 -24.81
CA GLY A 124 0.05 -23.50 -24.77
C GLY A 124 1.40 -22.80 -24.82
N VAL A 125 1.52 -21.74 -25.62
CA VAL A 125 2.76 -20.93 -25.69
C VAL A 125 2.94 -20.17 -24.37
N ALA A 126 1.88 -19.57 -23.86
CA ALA A 126 1.91 -18.81 -22.62
C ALA A 126 2.33 -19.70 -21.44
N GLU A 127 1.67 -20.85 -21.24
CA GLU A 127 2.00 -21.82 -20.18
C GLU A 127 3.46 -22.27 -20.27
N TYR A 128 3.93 -22.63 -21.46
CA TYR A 128 5.31 -23.05 -21.65
C TYR A 128 6.29 -21.94 -21.25
N VAL A 129 6.04 -20.72 -21.70
CA VAL A 129 6.93 -19.58 -21.50
C VAL A 129 6.96 -19.14 -20.04
N THR A 130 5.81 -19.05 -19.36
CA THR A 130 5.74 -18.64 -17.94
C THR A 130 6.34 -19.70 -17.02
N ASN A 131 6.18 -20.99 -17.35
CA ASN A 131 6.64 -22.08 -16.48
C ASN A 131 8.11 -22.47 -16.70
N ASN A 132 8.68 -22.16 -17.87
CA ASN A 132 10.02 -22.61 -18.24
C ASN A 132 11.04 -21.50 -18.52
N ILE A 133 10.61 -20.34 -19.01
CA ILE A 133 11.51 -19.29 -19.52
C ILE A 133 11.46 -18.04 -18.64
N TYR A 134 10.26 -17.48 -18.44
CA TYR A 134 10.06 -16.22 -17.74
C TYR A 134 9.20 -16.41 -16.48
N CYS A 135 9.83 -16.83 -15.39
CA CYS A 135 9.18 -17.08 -14.10
C CYS A 135 8.55 -15.84 -13.45
N ASN A 136 8.95 -14.65 -13.90
CA ASN A 136 8.40 -13.38 -13.41
C ASN A 136 7.07 -13.01 -14.07
N LEU A 137 6.68 -13.71 -15.14
CA LEU A 137 5.42 -13.50 -15.83
C LEU A 137 4.39 -14.51 -15.32
N THR A 138 3.14 -14.06 -15.22
CA THR A 138 2.03 -14.90 -14.78
C THR A 138 0.96 -14.97 -15.87
N LEU A 139 0.41 -16.16 -16.05
CA LEU A 139 -0.79 -16.35 -16.87
C LEU A 139 -2.00 -15.90 -16.05
N VAL A 140 -2.87 -15.10 -16.67
CA VAL A 140 -4.01 -14.46 -16.02
C VAL A 140 -5.28 -14.67 -16.83
N GLY A 141 -6.37 -14.98 -16.12
CA GLY A 141 -7.69 -15.13 -16.70
C GLY A 141 -8.02 -16.53 -17.19
N SER A 142 -9.26 -16.69 -17.61
CA SER A 142 -9.77 -17.90 -18.25
C SER A 142 -9.70 -17.79 -19.77
N ASP A 143 -9.73 -18.94 -20.43
CA ASP A 143 -9.85 -19.04 -21.89
C ASP A 143 -11.03 -18.21 -22.40
N PHE A 144 -10.75 -17.25 -23.28
CA PHE A 144 -11.74 -16.30 -23.81
C PHE A 144 -12.00 -16.45 -25.31
N ASP A 145 -11.08 -17.08 -26.05
CA ASP A 145 -11.23 -17.38 -27.47
C ASP A 145 -10.86 -18.83 -27.73
N ARG A 146 -11.82 -19.63 -28.23
CA ARG A 146 -11.65 -21.06 -28.44
C ARG A 146 -11.29 -21.34 -29.88
N ASN A 147 -10.00 -21.24 -30.18
CA ASN A 147 -9.44 -21.62 -31.47
C ASN A 147 -8.70 -22.95 -31.38
N THR A 148 -8.67 -23.70 -32.49
CA THR A 148 -7.96 -24.97 -32.59
C THR A 148 -6.81 -24.87 -33.59
N PHE A 149 -5.68 -25.47 -33.25
CA PHE A 149 -4.59 -25.66 -34.19
C PHE A 149 -4.93 -26.78 -35.17
N GLY A 150 -4.63 -26.56 -36.45
CA GLY A 150 -4.82 -27.53 -37.50
C GLY A 150 -3.63 -27.55 -38.44
N ILE A 151 -3.38 -28.71 -39.06
CA ILE A 151 -2.41 -28.85 -40.14
C ILE A 151 -3.15 -28.55 -41.44
N VAL A 152 -2.63 -27.60 -42.22
CA VAL A 152 -3.24 -27.20 -43.50
C VAL A 152 -2.46 -27.84 -44.64
N PHE A 153 -3.17 -28.44 -45.58
CA PHE A 153 -2.62 -29.04 -46.79
C PHE A 153 -3.44 -28.64 -48.03
N SER A 154 -2.88 -28.88 -49.22
CA SER A 154 -3.58 -28.54 -50.48
C SER A 154 -4.93 -29.24 -50.55
N LYS A 155 -5.91 -28.52 -51.11
CA LYS A 155 -7.21 -29.12 -51.46
C LYS A 155 -6.97 -30.35 -52.34
N GLU A 156 -7.70 -31.44 -52.05
CA GLU A 156 -7.62 -32.73 -52.76
C GLU A 156 -6.27 -33.46 -52.63
N TRP A 157 -5.51 -33.22 -51.55
CA TRP A 157 -4.32 -34.01 -51.27
C TRP A 157 -4.68 -35.49 -50.99
N LEU A 158 -4.07 -36.39 -51.76
CA LEU A 158 -4.36 -37.84 -51.75
C LEU A 158 -4.26 -38.48 -50.35
N TYR A 159 -3.36 -37.98 -49.49
CA TYR A 159 -3.09 -38.53 -48.15
C TYR A 159 -3.80 -37.79 -47.02
N GLY A 160 -4.68 -36.82 -47.31
CA GLY A 160 -5.36 -36.04 -46.26
C GLY A 160 -6.13 -36.92 -45.29
N LYS A 161 -6.87 -37.91 -45.80
CA LYS A 161 -7.62 -38.87 -44.99
C LYS A 161 -6.72 -39.76 -44.13
N ASP A 162 -5.61 -40.22 -44.70
CA ASP A 162 -4.66 -41.08 -43.98
C ASP A 162 -3.96 -40.32 -42.85
N LEU A 163 -3.66 -39.03 -43.06
CA LEU A 163 -3.11 -38.15 -42.03
C LEU A 163 -4.10 -37.96 -40.87
N ASP A 164 -5.38 -37.69 -41.17
CA ASP A 164 -6.42 -37.51 -40.15
C ASP A 164 -6.60 -38.78 -39.30
N LEU A 165 -6.63 -39.96 -39.94
CA LEU A 165 -6.70 -41.24 -39.23
C LEU A 165 -5.47 -41.49 -38.36
N SER A 166 -4.29 -41.10 -38.82
CA SER A 166 -3.04 -41.21 -38.06
C SER A 166 -3.07 -40.31 -36.82
N ILE A 167 -3.53 -39.07 -36.95
CA ILE A 167 -3.69 -38.13 -35.83
C ILE A 167 -4.74 -38.65 -34.83
N LEU A 168 -5.85 -39.20 -35.32
CA LEU A 168 -6.87 -39.79 -34.46
C LEU A 168 -6.32 -40.96 -33.65
N SER A 169 -5.57 -41.86 -34.29
CA SER A 169 -4.89 -42.99 -33.63
C SER A 169 -3.88 -42.52 -32.56
N LEU A 170 -3.12 -41.45 -32.82
CA LEU A 170 -2.22 -40.84 -31.84
C LEU A 170 -2.96 -40.25 -30.63
N ARG A 171 -4.18 -39.74 -30.83
CA ARG A 171 -5.03 -39.25 -29.75
C ARG A 171 -5.63 -40.40 -28.93
N GLU A 172 -6.16 -41.43 -29.58
CA GLU A 172 -6.76 -42.59 -28.91
C GLU A 172 -5.75 -43.43 -28.13
N SER A 173 -4.52 -43.53 -28.65
CA SER A 173 -3.42 -44.21 -27.96
C SER A 173 -2.86 -43.44 -26.75
N GLY A 174 -3.23 -42.17 -26.57
CA GLY A 174 -2.68 -41.30 -25.51
C GLY A 174 -1.30 -40.73 -25.81
N ALA A 175 -0.69 -41.04 -26.96
CA ALA A 175 0.64 -40.55 -27.33
C ALA A 175 0.72 -39.01 -27.39
N LEU A 176 -0.37 -38.34 -27.78
CA LEU A 176 -0.45 -36.88 -27.74
C LEU A 176 -0.46 -36.32 -26.31
N ASP A 177 -1.09 -37.02 -25.37
CA ASP A 177 -1.11 -36.61 -23.96
C ASP A 177 0.28 -36.77 -23.34
N ASP A 178 1.01 -37.82 -23.70
CA ASP A 178 2.41 -38.00 -23.29
C ASP A 178 3.30 -36.88 -23.81
N LEU A 179 3.12 -36.47 -25.08
CA LEU A 179 3.82 -35.33 -25.65
C LEU A 179 3.45 -34.03 -24.94
N LYS A 180 2.15 -33.81 -24.65
CA LYS A 180 1.69 -32.63 -23.90
C LYS A 180 2.36 -32.56 -22.53
N LYS A 181 2.38 -33.68 -21.80
CA LYS A 181 3.04 -33.77 -20.50
C LYS A 181 4.53 -33.51 -20.59
N LYS A 182 5.20 -34.10 -21.58
CA LYS A 182 6.64 -33.94 -21.79
C LYS A 182 7.06 -32.49 -22.05
N TRP A 183 6.28 -31.75 -22.85
CA TRP A 183 6.68 -30.41 -23.30
C TRP A 183 6.09 -29.28 -22.45
N PHE A 184 4.88 -29.42 -21.89
CA PHE A 184 4.17 -28.31 -21.22
C PHE A 184 4.08 -28.44 -19.70
N GLN A 185 4.24 -29.64 -19.12
CA GLN A 185 4.13 -29.84 -17.66
C GLN A 185 5.50 -29.82 -16.94
N MET A 186 6.56 -29.45 -17.64
CA MET A 186 7.86 -29.20 -17.01
C MET A 186 7.84 -27.79 -16.41
N ASN A 187 8.14 -27.69 -15.11
CA ASN A 187 8.29 -26.42 -14.40
C ASN A 187 9.76 -26.24 -14.05
N ASN A 188 10.46 -25.40 -14.81
CA ASN A 188 11.83 -25.01 -14.49
C ASN A 188 11.89 -23.80 -13.55
N CYS A 189 10.76 -23.13 -13.35
CA CYS A 189 10.65 -22.03 -12.42
C CYS A 189 10.60 -22.54 -10.98
N PRO A 190 11.43 -22.00 -10.07
CA PRO A 190 11.29 -22.30 -8.66
C PRO A 190 9.94 -21.78 -8.18
N ASP A 191 9.25 -22.56 -7.34
CA ASP A 191 8.06 -22.10 -6.63
C ASP A 191 8.47 -20.91 -5.76
N THR A 192 8.33 -19.71 -6.32
CA THR A 192 8.65 -18.46 -5.63
C THR A 192 7.41 -18.10 -4.82
N SER A 193 7.07 -18.96 -3.86
CA SER A 193 5.95 -18.76 -2.94
C SER A 193 6.23 -17.66 -1.90
N GLU A 194 7.40 -17.04 -1.93
CA GLU A 194 7.85 -16.13 -0.85
C GLU A 194 8.70 -14.96 -1.38
N THR A 195 8.26 -14.23 -2.42
CA THR A 195 8.56 -12.78 -2.41
C THR A 195 7.53 -12.16 -1.50
N SER A 196 7.86 -12.14 -0.20
CA SER A 196 7.08 -11.43 0.82
C SER A 196 6.84 -10.01 0.32
N ASN A 197 5.64 -9.78 -0.22
CA ASN A 197 5.06 -8.45 -0.40
C ASN A 197 4.63 -7.91 0.97
N GLY A 198 5.52 -8.02 1.95
CA GLY A 198 5.40 -7.42 3.25
C GLY A 198 5.38 -5.91 3.11
N MET A 199 4.71 -5.25 4.06
CA MET A 199 4.74 -3.78 4.12
C MET A 199 6.19 -3.31 4.17
N ARG A 200 6.56 -2.44 3.25
CA ARG A 200 7.92 -1.92 3.21
C ARG A 200 8.05 -0.70 4.13
N ILE A 201 9.28 -0.32 4.46
CA ILE A 201 9.53 0.86 5.31
C ILE A 201 9.03 2.13 4.61
N GLU A 202 9.05 2.17 3.28
CA GLU A 202 8.54 3.31 2.51
C GLU A 202 7.04 3.54 2.75
N ASP A 203 6.24 2.46 2.86
CA ASP A 203 4.80 2.52 3.14
C ASP A 203 4.52 3.13 4.53
N MET A 204 5.48 3.00 5.46
CA MET A 204 5.38 3.52 6.83
C MET A 204 6.13 4.84 7.04
N SER A 205 6.70 5.43 6.00
CA SER A 205 7.52 6.66 6.09
C SER A 205 6.79 7.84 6.75
N GLY A 206 5.49 8.00 6.49
CA GLY A 206 4.67 9.05 7.10
C GLY A 206 4.55 8.94 8.63
N LEU A 207 4.50 7.71 9.16
CA LEU A 207 4.47 7.46 10.61
C LEU A 207 5.80 7.88 11.25
N PHE A 208 6.92 7.51 10.63
CA PHE A 208 8.24 7.89 11.15
C PHE A 208 8.47 9.41 11.12
N LEU A 209 8.00 10.08 10.06
CA LEU A 209 8.15 11.52 9.90
C LEU A 209 7.32 12.29 10.94
N THR A 210 6.08 11.88 11.19
CA THR A 210 5.23 12.50 12.22
C THR A 210 5.79 12.31 13.62
N PHE A 211 6.30 11.12 13.94
CA PHE A 211 6.98 10.85 15.21
C PHE A 211 8.22 11.76 15.40
N ALA A 212 9.04 11.92 14.36
CA ALA A 212 10.21 12.79 14.41
C ALA A 212 9.83 14.25 14.69
N ILE A 213 8.80 14.77 14.02
CA ILE A 213 8.32 16.16 14.23
C ILE A 213 7.84 16.34 15.67
N ILE A 214 7.04 15.42 16.20
CA ILE A 214 6.51 15.50 17.58
C ILE A 214 7.65 15.45 18.60
N SER A 215 8.66 14.60 18.38
CA SER A 215 9.84 14.50 19.24
C SER A 215 10.63 15.81 19.28
N VAL A 216 10.87 16.42 18.12
CA VAL A 216 11.56 17.73 18.02
C VAL A 216 10.75 18.85 18.69
N LEU A 217 9.43 18.88 18.47
CA LEU A 217 8.54 19.85 19.12
C LEU A 217 8.56 19.70 20.66
N SER A 218 8.57 18.47 21.17
CA SER A 218 8.67 18.20 22.60
C SER A 218 10.01 18.68 23.19
N LEU A 219 11.12 18.37 22.53
CA LEU A 219 12.46 18.80 22.97
C LEU A 219 12.62 20.31 22.95
N THR A 220 12.08 20.99 21.93
CA THR A 220 12.12 22.46 21.82
C THR A 220 11.28 23.12 22.90
N LEU A 221 10.07 22.65 23.18
CA LEU A 221 9.24 23.15 24.29
C LEU A 221 9.91 22.92 25.65
N PHE A 222 10.51 21.74 25.87
CA PHE A 222 11.22 21.44 27.11
C PHE A 222 12.44 22.36 27.30
N ALA A 223 13.25 22.54 26.26
CA ALA A 223 14.38 23.44 26.28
C ALA A 223 13.95 24.89 26.48
N TRP A 224 12.86 25.32 25.85
CA TRP A 224 12.31 26.67 26.00
C TRP A 224 11.80 26.93 27.41
N LYS A 225 11.03 25.99 27.98
CA LYS A 225 10.54 26.07 29.37
C LYS A 225 11.69 26.04 30.38
N LYS A 226 12.70 25.20 30.16
CA LYS A 226 13.91 25.15 30.99
C LYS A 226 14.69 26.47 30.92
N ARG A 227 14.85 27.06 29.71
CA ARG A 227 15.47 28.38 29.53
C ARG A 227 14.66 29.49 30.20
N SER A 228 13.33 29.46 30.12
CA SER A 228 12.47 30.41 30.84
C SER A 228 12.65 30.29 32.35
N MET A 229 12.57 29.08 32.90
CA MET A 229 12.76 28.87 34.33
C MET A 229 14.15 29.31 34.82
N ILE A 230 15.20 29.07 34.03
CA ILE A 230 16.56 29.52 34.37
C ILE A 230 16.63 31.06 34.33
N LYS A 231 16.03 31.72 33.33
CA LYS A 231 15.97 33.19 33.26
C LYS A 231 15.19 33.77 34.43
N ASP A 232 14.05 33.19 34.78
CA ASP A 232 13.22 33.62 35.91
C ASP A 232 13.92 33.40 37.26
N CYS A 233 14.70 32.31 37.38
CA CYS A 233 15.48 32.03 38.59
C CYS A 233 16.72 32.94 38.71
N LEU A 234 17.40 33.24 37.61
CA LEU A 234 18.49 34.22 37.53
C LEU A 234 18.00 35.64 37.82
N TRP A 235 16.86 36.05 37.26
CA TRP A 235 16.23 37.34 37.55
C TRP A 235 15.86 37.49 39.03
N ARG A 236 15.31 36.45 39.67
CA ARG A 236 15.03 36.46 41.11
C ARG A 236 16.30 36.51 41.98
N ARG A 237 17.41 35.90 41.56
CA ARG A 237 18.71 36.01 42.26
C ARG A 237 19.30 37.42 42.14
N LEU A 238 19.25 38.02 40.94
CA LEU A 238 19.74 39.38 40.70
C LEU A 238 18.90 40.46 41.43
N CYS A 239 17.57 40.31 41.50
CA CYS A 239 16.72 41.21 42.30
C CYS A 239 16.96 41.09 43.81
N ARG A 240 17.24 39.88 44.34
CA ARG A 240 17.62 39.72 45.76
C ARG A 240 18.97 40.35 46.09
N GLN A 241 19.94 40.28 45.18
CA GLN A 241 21.25 40.88 45.39
C GLN A 241 21.20 42.42 45.38
N LYS A 242 20.30 43.02 44.57
CA LYS A 242 20.04 44.48 44.58
C LYS A 242 19.39 44.99 45.88
N LEU A 243 18.63 44.17 46.59
CA LEU A 243 18.00 44.53 47.87
C LEU A 243 18.96 44.48 49.07
N VAL A 244 20.10 43.80 48.96
CA VAL A 244 21.11 43.72 50.04
C VAL A 244 22.14 44.87 49.97
N ILE A 245 22.22 45.62 48.86
CA ILE A 245 23.15 46.75 48.66
C ILE A 245 22.41 48.10 48.76
N GLN A 246 21.56 48.26 49.77
CA GLN A 246 21.13 49.58 50.25
C GLN A 246 21.72 49.76 51.64
N PRO A 247 22.81 50.54 51.80
CA PRO A 247 23.36 50.81 53.11
C PRO A 247 22.44 51.74 53.91
N HIS A 248 22.37 51.42 55.19
CA HIS A 248 21.79 52.19 56.29
C HIS A 248 22.07 53.70 56.24
N SER A 249 21.06 54.50 56.63
CA SER A 249 21.08 55.65 57.58
C SER A 249 20.37 56.93 57.07
N PRO A 250 19.94 57.86 57.97
CA PRO A 250 19.15 57.66 59.19
C PRO A 250 17.89 58.58 59.23
N MET A 251 17.13 58.45 60.31
CA MET A 251 15.95 59.28 60.64
C MET A 251 16.24 60.79 60.60
N VAL A 252 15.32 61.56 60.01
CA VAL A 252 15.03 62.93 60.43
C VAL A 252 13.52 63.03 60.68
N LYS A 253 13.18 63.42 61.91
CA LYS A 253 11.84 63.61 62.44
C LYS A 253 11.68 65.10 62.74
N SER A 254 10.71 65.78 62.14
CA SER A 254 9.99 66.95 62.70
C SER A 254 8.98 67.43 61.64
N SER A 255 7.70 67.12 61.76
CA SER A 255 6.68 67.87 62.53
C SER A 255 6.30 69.20 61.87
N GLN A 256 5.15 69.21 61.18
CA GLN A 256 4.16 70.29 61.17
C GLN A 256 2.96 69.86 60.30
N ASP A 257 1.99 69.18 60.91
CA ASP A 257 0.62 69.05 60.39
C ASP A 257 -0.32 69.72 61.39
N VAL A 258 -0.68 70.98 61.13
CA VAL A 258 -1.78 71.69 61.80
C VAL A 258 -2.48 72.57 60.77
N LEU A 259 -3.70 72.14 60.41
CA LEU A 259 -4.87 72.93 60.00
C LEU A 259 -4.71 74.09 58.99
N SER A 260 -5.23 73.87 57.78
CA SER A 260 -6.33 74.65 57.16
C SER A 260 -6.50 74.15 55.71
N THR A 261 -7.62 73.53 55.33
CA THR A 261 -8.88 74.14 54.87
C THR A 261 -8.70 75.03 53.63
N VAL A 262 -9.65 74.90 52.67
CA VAL A 262 -9.89 75.73 51.46
C VAL A 262 -9.21 75.13 50.20
N VAL A 263 -9.86 74.52 49.19
CA VAL A 263 -11.06 74.93 48.40
C VAL A 263 -11.77 73.70 47.76
N LYS A 264 -13.11 73.64 47.94
CA LYS A 264 -14.24 73.24 47.05
C LYS A 264 -13.92 72.60 45.68
N ILE A 265 -14.65 71.58 45.19
CA ILE A 265 -16.11 71.33 45.25
C ILE A 265 -16.39 69.88 45.67
#